data_AF-A0A9P4XZA7-F1
#
_entry.id   AF-A0A9P4XZA7-F1
#
_cell.length_a   1.000
_cell.length_b   1.000
_cell.length_c   1.000
_cell.angle_alpha   90.00
_cell.angle_beta   90.00
_cell.angle_gamma   90.00
#
_symmetry.space_group_name_H-M   'P 1'
#
loop_
_entity.id
_entity.type
_entity.pdbx_description
1 polymer ?
#
loop_
_entity_poly.entity_id
_entity_poly.type
_entity_poly.pdbx_seq_one_letter_code
_entity_poly.pdbx_strand_id
1 'polypeptide(L)'
;MPLPGNTSRHVCLDNSHAPRRRGKGVLTTTTTTTITATTSSSTAANPPSTTRPPPLELPTRGPDTSTFKHLFATGKAYLTFYKTGLRNIYLNTRLVWSLDTASGIPRSDTSSSATTPATIRAVGTTTRSTLLLHRRWRHDVRRLPLFALVLLVCGELTPFIVLGFPGVVPLTCRIPRQVELLRRRAETRRATSAARLHDEEEGEEEEDEEKVRSAALDPARAASHIARSLGLVSPLWDRLALPDAAVAFLARRRLHGHLAFLAEDDALLAQAGGAAVLEGEEVRLACEDRGLDVLGRDVEDAREDLRQWLAVTRAAGDSSEARPRNISTSMVKP
;
A
#
# COMPACT_ATOMS: atom_id res chain seq x y z
N MET A 1 23.78 -26.45 -52.52
CA MET A 1 24.60 -26.40 -53.75
C MET A 1 24.80 -24.93 -54.12
N PRO A 2 25.99 -24.51 -54.58
CA PRO A 2 26.93 -23.67 -53.80
C PRO A 2 27.15 -22.22 -54.33
N LEU A 3 27.88 -21.43 -53.52
CA LEU A 3 28.56 -20.16 -53.84
C LEU A 3 29.54 -20.30 -55.05
N PRO A 4 30.01 -19.19 -55.68
CA PRO A 4 31.19 -18.41 -55.23
C PRO A 4 31.03 -16.88 -55.49
N GLY A 5 31.79 -15.91 -54.98
CA GLY A 5 33.14 -15.84 -54.41
C GLY A 5 33.99 -14.83 -55.23
N ASN A 6 34.48 -13.73 -54.61
CA ASN A 6 35.74 -13.03 -54.96
C ASN A 6 36.01 -11.91 -53.90
N THR A 7 36.99 -11.96 -52.96
CA THR A 7 38.46 -11.62 -53.04
C THR A 7 38.77 -10.30 -53.79
N SER A 8 39.63 -9.34 -53.38
CA SER A 8 40.91 -9.35 -52.63
C SER A 8 41.28 -7.88 -52.23
N ARG A 9 41.72 -7.56 -51.00
CA ARG A 9 43.10 -7.24 -50.50
C ARG A 9 43.91 -6.08 -51.13
N HIS A 10 44.44 -5.19 -50.27
CA HIS A 10 45.82 -4.62 -50.15
C HIS A 10 45.75 -3.41 -49.16
N VAL A 11 46.39 -3.26 -47.98
CA VAL A 11 47.76 -3.49 -47.40
C VAL A 11 48.75 -2.31 -47.59
N CYS A 12 49.45 -1.99 -46.48
CA CYS A 12 50.59 -1.08 -46.19
C CYS A 12 50.22 0.33 -45.66
N LEU A 13 50.41 0.64 -44.36
CA LEU A 13 51.66 0.88 -43.60
C LEU A 13 52.41 2.15 -44.06
N ASP A 14 52.52 3.17 -43.20
CA ASP A 14 53.83 3.49 -42.62
C ASP A 14 53.78 4.41 -41.38
N ASN A 15 54.79 4.19 -40.54
CA ASN A 15 55.08 4.78 -39.24
C ASN A 15 55.90 6.08 -39.39
N SER A 16 55.84 7.02 -38.42
CA SER A 16 57.03 7.70 -37.83
C SER A 16 56.69 8.79 -36.77
N HIS A 17 57.36 8.69 -35.62
CA HIS A 17 57.61 9.67 -34.54
C HIS A 17 58.20 11.03 -35.04
N ALA A 18 58.27 12.20 -34.37
CA ALA A 18 57.93 12.86 -33.08
C ALA A 18 58.33 14.38 -33.23
N PRO A 19 58.46 15.31 -32.23
CA PRO A 19 57.85 15.54 -30.90
C PRO A 19 57.30 16.99 -30.63
N ARG A 20 56.57 17.14 -29.50
CA ARG A 20 56.42 18.31 -28.57
C ARG A 20 56.13 19.74 -29.11
N ARG A 21 55.00 20.30 -28.65
CA ARG A 21 54.96 21.63 -27.97
C ARG A 21 53.73 21.78 -27.07
N ARG A 22 54.00 22.25 -25.85
CA ARG A 22 53.08 22.37 -24.71
C ARG A 22 52.46 23.77 -24.75
N GLY A 23 51.14 23.87 -24.96
CA GLY A 23 50.37 25.11 -24.86
C GLY A 23 49.26 24.92 -23.82
N LYS A 24 49.27 25.73 -22.76
CA LYS A 24 48.25 25.74 -21.71
C LYS A 24 46.99 26.43 -22.26
N GLY A 25 45.92 25.67 -22.49
CA GLY A 25 44.57 26.19 -22.72
C GLY A 25 43.76 26.08 -21.44
N VAL A 26 43.25 27.22 -20.97
CA VAL A 26 42.30 27.34 -19.85
C VAL A 26 41.01 26.63 -20.25
N LEU A 27 40.67 25.53 -19.57
CA LEU A 27 39.40 24.84 -19.77
C LEU A 27 38.40 25.38 -18.73
N THR A 28 37.45 26.15 -19.21
CA THR A 28 36.25 26.57 -18.48
C THR A 28 35.44 25.32 -18.16
N THR A 29 35.51 24.83 -16.93
CA THR A 29 34.69 23.70 -16.46
C THR A 29 33.25 24.17 -16.31
N THR A 30 32.44 23.94 -17.34
CA THR A 30 30.98 24.04 -17.25
C THR A 30 30.49 22.89 -16.39
N THR A 31 30.17 23.19 -15.12
CA THR A 31 29.51 22.25 -14.20
C THR A 31 28.15 21.88 -14.77
N THR A 32 28.08 20.77 -15.49
CA THR A 32 26.83 20.17 -15.92
C THR A 32 26.23 19.49 -14.70
N THR A 33 25.18 20.10 -14.14
CA THR A 33 24.35 19.52 -13.09
C THR A 33 23.66 18.28 -13.66
N THR A 34 24.24 17.11 -13.40
CA THR A 34 23.60 15.82 -13.71
C THR A 34 22.33 15.70 -12.87
N ILE A 35 21.18 15.85 -13.52
CA ILE A 35 19.88 15.49 -12.95
C ILE A 35 19.91 13.97 -12.75
N THR A 36 19.91 13.54 -11.48
CA THR A 36 19.87 12.14 -11.09
C THR A 36 18.62 11.49 -11.70
N ALA A 37 18.80 10.60 -12.66
CA ALA A 37 17.73 9.75 -13.17
C ALA A 37 17.09 8.97 -12.00
N THR A 38 15.77 8.98 -11.92
CA THR A 38 14.99 8.23 -10.94
C THR A 38 15.20 6.73 -11.18
N THR A 39 16.14 6.10 -10.49
CA THR A 39 16.36 4.66 -10.61
C THR A 39 15.17 3.93 -10.00
N SER A 40 14.31 3.36 -10.86
CA SER A 40 13.20 2.50 -10.46
C SER A 40 13.71 1.32 -9.62
N SER A 41 13.25 1.18 -8.38
CA SER A 41 13.71 0.13 -7.45
C SER A 41 12.54 -0.71 -6.96
N SER A 42 12.32 -1.86 -7.59
CA SER A 42 11.26 -2.80 -7.21
C SER A 42 11.39 -3.26 -5.75
N THR A 43 12.61 -3.54 -5.26
CA THR A 43 12.85 -3.93 -3.86
C THR A 43 12.57 -2.80 -2.87
N ALA A 44 12.73 -1.53 -3.29
CA ALA A 44 12.33 -0.39 -2.45
C ALA A 44 10.81 -0.21 -2.42
N ALA A 45 10.10 -0.57 -3.49
CA ALA A 45 8.65 -0.43 -3.60
C ALA A 45 7.87 -1.58 -2.93
N ASN A 46 8.31 -2.82 -3.14
CA ASN A 46 7.57 -4.02 -2.75
C ASN A 46 8.12 -4.63 -1.45
N PRO A 47 7.28 -4.83 -0.42
CA PRO A 47 7.70 -5.54 0.78
C PRO A 47 7.96 -7.03 0.46
N PRO A 48 8.70 -7.75 1.34
CA PRO A 48 8.91 -9.18 1.16
C PRO A 48 7.59 -9.94 0.97
N SER A 49 7.60 -10.97 0.11
CA SER A 49 6.42 -11.80 -0.17
C SER A 49 5.88 -12.50 1.08
N THR A 50 6.73 -12.70 2.10
CA THR A 50 6.35 -13.21 3.43
C THR A 50 5.40 -12.28 4.19
N THR A 51 5.17 -11.04 3.74
CA THR A 51 4.16 -10.15 4.34
C THR A 51 2.74 -10.43 3.83
N ARG A 52 2.58 -11.36 2.88
CA ARG A 52 1.31 -11.77 2.27
C ARG A 52 0.94 -13.22 2.66
N PRO A 53 -0.33 -13.62 2.54
CA PRO A 53 -0.71 -15.02 2.69
C PRO A 53 0.02 -15.90 1.67
N PRO A 54 0.48 -17.11 2.05
CA PRO A 54 1.00 -18.08 1.10
C PRO A 54 -0.13 -18.60 0.18
N PRO A 55 0.18 -19.16 -1.00
CA PRO A 55 -0.83 -19.78 -1.84
C PRO A 55 -1.48 -20.97 -1.10
N LEU A 56 -2.82 -21.03 -1.16
CA LEU A 56 -3.59 -22.15 -0.63
C LEU A 56 -4.03 -23.05 -1.78
N GLU A 57 -3.34 -24.17 -1.95
CA GLU A 57 -3.67 -25.18 -2.95
C GLU A 57 -4.53 -26.27 -2.32
N LEU A 58 -5.80 -26.34 -2.72
CA LEU A 58 -6.74 -27.35 -2.25
C LEU A 58 -6.77 -28.55 -3.22
N PRO A 59 -6.86 -29.79 -2.71
CA PRO A 59 -6.94 -30.97 -3.56
C PRO A 59 -8.23 -30.96 -4.39
N THR A 60 -8.10 -31.14 -5.71
CA THR A 60 -9.25 -31.28 -6.61
C THR A 60 -9.88 -32.66 -6.44
N ARG A 61 -11.20 -32.74 -6.39
CA ARG A 61 -11.93 -34.00 -6.23
C ARG A 61 -12.05 -34.69 -7.59
N GLY A 62 -11.41 -35.85 -7.74
CA GLY A 62 -11.62 -36.74 -8.89
C GLY A 62 -12.79 -37.71 -8.66
N PRO A 63 -13.33 -38.33 -9.73
CA PRO A 63 -14.47 -39.27 -9.64
C PRO A 63 -14.19 -40.46 -8.70
N ASP A 64 -12.94 -40.92 -8.62
CA ASP A 64 -12.55 -42.10 -7.82
C ASP A 64 -12.01 -41.75 -6.42
N THR A 65 -12.09 -40.48 -6.00
CA THR A 65 -11.47 -40.06 -4.74
C THR A 65 -12.42 -40.32 -3.56
N SER A 66 -12.04 -41.25 -2.68
CA SER A 66 -12.72 -41.48 -1.40
C SER A 66 -12.86 -40.18 -0.60
N THR A 67 -14.07 -39.95 -0.05
CA THR A 67 -14.40 -38.75 0.75
C THR A 67 -13.43 -38.56 1.92
N PHE A 68 -13.06 -39.65 2.61
CA PHE A 68 -12.14 -39.56 3.75
C PHE A 68 -10.74 -39.13 3.32
N LYS A 69 -10.23 -39.68 2.21
CA LYS A 69 -8.93 -39.31 1.64
C LYS A 69 -8.92 -37.85 1.20
N HIS A 70 -9.99 -37.38 0.58
CA HIS A 70 -10.15 -35.98 0.18
C HIS A 70 -10.20 -35.04 1.38
N LEU A 71 -10.96 -35.39 2.42
CA LEU A 71 -11.06 -34.60 3.64
C LEU A 71 -9.72 -34.50 4.38
N PHE A 72 -9.00 -35.62 4.52
CA PHE A 72 -7.66 -35.64 5.12
C PHE A 72 -6.66 -34.81 4.32
N ALA A 73 -6.66 -34.93 2.99
CA ALA A 73 -5.81 -34.11 2.13
C ALA A 73 -6.14 -32.62 2.25
N THR A 74 -7.42 -32.28 2.36
CA THR A 74 -7.90 -30.90 2.58
C THR A 74 -7.44 -30.36 3.93
N GLY A 75 -7.59 -31.13 5.01
CA GLY A 75 -7.09 -30.77 6.34
C GLY A 75 -5.58 -30.52 6.36
N LYS A 76 -4.80 -31.41 5.72
CA LYS A 76 -3.35 -31.26 5.55
C LYS A 76 -2.97 -29.99 4.79
N ALA A 77 -3.71 -29.63 3.74
CA ALA A 77 -3.48 -28.42 2.98
C ALA A 77 -3.66 -27.16 3.86
N TYR A 78 -4.75 -27.09 4.62
CA TYR A 78 -4.98 -25.99 5.58
C TYR A 78 -3.92 -25.92 6.68
N LEU A 79 -3.53 -27.06 7.27
CA LEU A 79 -2.49 -27.09 8.30
C LEU A 79 -1.15 -26.59 7.76
N THR A 80 -0.81 -26.97 6.52
CA THR A 80 0.41 -26.53 5.83
C THR A 80 0.37 -25.03 5.52
N PHE A 81 -0.78 -24.53 5.07
CA PHE A 81 -1.02 -23.10 4.85
C PHE A 81 -0.81 -22.29 6.14
N TYR A 82 -1.44 -22.68 7.25
CA TYR A 82 -1.29 -21.96 8.53
C TYR A 82 0.11 -22.06 9.09
N LYS A 83 0.76 -23.23 9.00
CA LYS A 83 2.16 -23.39 9.39
C LYS A 83 3.07 -22.45 8.60
N THR A 84 2.83 -22.29 7.31
CA THR A 84 3.59 -21.39 6.43
C THR A 84 3.30 -19.93 6.78
N GLY A 85 2.05 -19.55 7.03
CA GLY A 85 1.67 -18.21 7.49
C GLY A 85 2.35 -17.84 8.82
N LEU A 86 2.35 -18.73 9.80
CA LEU A 86 3.05 -18.53 11.09
C LEU A 86 4.57 -18.40 10.90
N ARG A 87 5.17 -19.21 10.02
CA ARG A 87 6.59 -19.10 9.67
C ARG A 87 6.90 -17.74 9.03
N ASN A 88 6.01 -17.24 8.17
CA ASN A 88 6.16 -15.93 7.56
C ASN A 88 6.15 -14.80 8.61
N ILE A 89 5.29 -14.85 9.63
CA ILE A 89 5.30 -13.87 10.75
C ILE A 89 6.64 -13.92 11.49
N TYR A 90 7.16 -15.11 11.77
CA TYR A 90 8.47 -15.28 12.41
C TYR A 90 9.61 -14.67 11.56
N LEU A 91 9.63 -14.95 10.25
CA LEU A 91 10.62 -14.36 9.34
C LEU A 91 10.51 -12.83 9.29
N ASN A 92 9.30 -12.29 9.17
CA ASN A 92 9.06 -10.85 9.20
C ASN A 92 9.53 -10.22 10.52
N THR A 93 9.33 -10.91 11.65
CA THR A 93 9.80 -10.46 12.97
C THR A 93 11.32 -10.36 13.02
N ARG A 94 12.01 -11.38 12.49
CA ARG A 94 13.48 -11.34 12.38
C ARG A 94 13.97 -10.23 11.46
N LEU A 95 13.29 -10.01 10.33
CA LEU A 95 13.63 -8.95 9.39
C LEU A 95 13.50 -7.58 10.06
N VAL A 96 12.36 -7.30 10.71
CA VAL A 96 12.16 -6.05 11.45
C VAL A 96 13.25 -5.85 12.49
N TRP A 97 13.53 -6.86 13.33
CA TRP A 97 14.59 -6.74 14.33
C TRP A 97 15.98 -6.53 13.72
N SER A 98 16.29 -7.14 12.58
CA SER A 98 17.56 -6.92 11.89
C SER A 98 17.69 -5.49 11.35
N LEU A 99 16.60 -4.92 10.84
CA LEU A 99 16.55 -3.54 10.37
C LEU A 99 16.67 -2.55 11.54
N ASP A 100 15.93 -2.78 12.62
CA ASP A 100 16.01 -1.96 13.83
C ASP A 100 17.44 -1.95 14.39
N THR A 101 18.05 -3.13 14.50
CA THR A 101 19.43 -3.27 14.98
C THR A 101 20.43 -2.56 14.06
N ALA A 102 20.29 -2.73 12.74
CA ALA A 102 21.16 -2.07 11.76
C ALA A 102 20.99 -0.54 11.74
N SER A 103 19.79 -0.04 12.04
CA SER A 103 19.49 1.39 12.09
C SER A 103 19.95 2.08 13.38
N GLY A 104 20.39 1.31 14.39
CA GLY A 104 20.80 1.85 15.69
C GLY A 104 19.67 2.48 16.50
N ILE A 105 18.40 2.29 16.11
CA ILE A 105 17.23 2.83 16.80
C ILE A 105 17.02 2.03 18.11
N PRO A 106 17.10 2.65 19.31
CA PRO A 106 16.77 1.97 20.56
C PRO A 106 15.32 1.50 20.54
N ARG A 107 15.03 0.32 21.10
CA ARG A 107 13.65 -0.15 21.30
C ARG A 107 12.93 0.85 22.20
N SER A 108 11.95 1.56 21.64
CA SER A 108 11.03 2.41 22.39
C SER A 108 10.04 1.52 23.14
N ASP A 109 10.52 0.86 24.18
CA ASP A 109 9.65 0.17 25.12
C ASP A 109 8.93 1.23 25.96
N THR A 110 7.60 1.14 25.98
CA THR A 110 6.66 1.88 26.84
C THR A 110 6.00 3.13 26.24
N SER A 111 4.68 3.04 26.14
CA SER A 111 3.74 4.14 26.02
C SER A 111 3.97 5.22 27.09
N SER A 112 4.36 6.44 26.69
CA SER A 112 3.83 7.70 27.21
C SER A 112 4.46 8.92 26.52
N SER A 113 3.62 9.93 26.37
CA SER A 113 3.86 11.32 25.96
C SER A 113 5.25 11.88 26.28
N ALA A 114 5.91 12.50 25.28
CA ALA A 114 6.51 13.84 25.41
C ALA A 114 7.16 14.28 24.10
N THR A 115 6.68 15.43 23.60
CA THR A 115 7.35 16.41 22.75
C THR A 115 8.87 16.25 22.68
N THR A 116 9.35 15.62 21.61
CA THR A 116 10.71 15.84 21.12
C THR A 116 10.59 16.24 19.65
N PRO A 117 11.22 17.34 19.22
CA PRO A 117 11.17 17.74 17.83
C PRO A 117 11.78 16.62 16.98
N ALA A 118 11.28 16.47 15.76
CA ALA A 118 11.74 15.50 14.79
C ALA A 118 13.22 15.76 14.42
N THR A 119 14.13 15.32 15.28
CA THR A 119 15.56 15.40 15.03
C THR A 119 15.90 14.27 14.04
N ILE A 120 15.87 14.62 12.76
CA ILE A 120 16.60 13.99 11.66
C ILE A 120 16.56 12.45 11.72
N ARG A 121 15.40 11.88 11.38
CA ARG A 121 15.34 10.53 10.79
C ARG A 121 16.40 10.50 9.70
N ALA A 122 17.41 9.64 9.80
CA ALA A 122 18.44 9.53 8.76
C ALA A 122 17.76 9.42 7.38
N VAL A 123 17.93 10.45 6.56
CA VAL A 123 17.22 10.69 5.29
C VAL A 123 17.60 9.65 4.20
N GLY A 124 18.46 8.67 4.51
CA GLY A 124 18.48 7.38 3.83
C GLY A 124 18.32 6.29 4.89
N THR A 125 17.19 5.60 5.00
CA THR A 125 16.96 4.32 4.31
C THR A 125 15.52 3.83 4.51
N THR A 126 14.55 4.73 4.73
CA THR A 126 13.14 4.29 4.82
C THR A 126 12.60 4.11 3.41
N THR A 127 12.50 2.87 2.94
CA THR A 127 11.84 2.53 1.67
C THR A 127 10.37 2.19 1.91
N ARG A 128 9.53 2.26 0.89
CA ARG A 128 8.13 1.79 0.96
C ARG A 128 8.05 0.35 1.48
N SER A 129 8.95 -0.51 1.01
CA SER A 129 9.03 -1.90 1.44
C SER A 129 9.26 -2.06 2.95
N THR A 130 10.13 -1.25 3.56
CA THR A 130 10.36 -1.26 5.01
C THR A 130 9.18 -0.67 5.80
N LEU A 131 8.52 0.37 5.28
CA LEU A 131 7.30 0.95 5.86
C LEU A 131 6.18 -0.10 5.96
N LEU A 132 5.91 -0.78 4.84
CA LEU A 132 4.87 -1.80 4.76
C LEU A 132 5.20 -3.03 5.59
N LEU A 133 6.46 -3.47 5.61
CA LEU A 133 6.93 -4.56 6.47
C LEU A 133 6.59 -4.29 7.93
N HIS A 134 6.95 -3.11 8.47
CA HIS A 134 6.65 -2.74 9.85
C HIS A 134 5.15 -2.68 10.13
N ARG A 135 4.37 -2.05 9.23
CA ARG A 135 2.92 -1.90 9.39
C ARG A 135 2.22 -3.27 9.42
N ARG A 136 2.55 -4.17 8.48
CA ARG A 136 1.97 -5.51 8.39
C ARG A 136 2.44 -6.40 9.54
N TRP A 137 3.72 -6.36 9.90
CA TRP A 137 4.26 -7.09 11.06
C TRP A 137 3.57 -6.70 12.38
N ARG A 138 3.41 -5.39 12.65
CA ARG A 138 2.73 -4.90 13.85
C ARG A 138 1.26 -5.34 13.90
N HIS A 139 0.61 -5.44 12.74
CA HIS A 139 -0.75 -5.96 12.64
C HIS A 139 -0.83 -7.45 13.04
N ASP A 140 0.11 -8.25 12.55
CA ASP A 140 0.16 -9.70 12.74
C ASP A 140 0.54 -10.09 14.16
N VAL A 141 1.61 -9.52 14.71
CA VAL A 141 2.08 -9.84 16.07
C VAL A 141 1.04 -9.52 17.15
N ARG A 142 0.25 -8.45 16.96
CA ARG A 142 -0.85 -8.12 17.90
C ARG A 142 -1.99 -9.13 17.88
N ARG A 143 -2.17 -9.86 16.78
CA ARG A 143 -3.24 -10.87 16.59
C ARG A 143 -2.78 -12.29 16.88
N LEU A 144 -1.47 -12.51 16.85
CA LEU A 144 -0.87 -13.81 17.03
C LEU A 144 -1.29 -14.52 18.34
N PRO A 145 -1.36 -13.87 19.51
CA PRO A 145 -1.75 -14.57 20.74
C PRO A 145 -3.18 -15.16 20.66
N LEU A 146 -4.14 -14.35 20.21
CA LEU A 146 -5.53 -14.79 20.08
C LEU A 146 -5.69 -15.84 18.98
N PHE A 147 -5.00 -15.67 17.85
CA PHE A 147 -5.01 -16.64 16.77
C PHE A 147 -4.38 -17.98 17.17
N ALA A 148 -3.28 -17.97 17.92
CA ALA A 148 -2.64 -19.17 18.44
C ALA A 148 -3.57 -19.95 19.38
N LEU A 149 -4.33 -19.23 20.23
CA LEU A 149 -5.37 -19.85 21.06
C LEU A 149 -6.46 -20.51 20.22
N VAL A 150 -6.95 -19.85 19.17
CA VAL A 150 -7.95 -20.42 18.25
C VAL A 150 -7.42 -21.66 17.54
N LEU A 151 -6.17 -21.64 17.07
CA LEU A 151 -5.54 -22.82 16.45
C LEU A 151 -5.40 -23.98 17.44
N LEU A 152 -5.01 -23.70 18.69
CA LEU A 152 -4.83 -24.71 19.72
C LEU A 152 -6.17 -25.39 20.09
N VAL A 153 -7.24 -24.59 20.25
CA VAL A 153 -8.56 -25.09 20.66
C VAL A 153 -9.29 -25.76 19.50
N CYS A 154 -9.26 -25.17 18.31
CA CYS A 154 -10.06 -25.63 17.18
C CYS A 154 -9.31 -26.60 16.25
N GLY A 155 -7.98 -26.64 16.30
CA GLY A 155 -7.16 -27.52 15.48
C GLY A 155 -7.50 -27.43 13.99
N GLU A 156 -8.02 -28.52 13.43
CA GLU A 156 -8.40 -28.61 12.01
C GLU A 156 -9.70 -27.84 11.68
N LEU A 157 -10.52 -27.47 12.66
CA LEU A 157 -11.76 -26.70 12.47
C LEU A 157 -11.52 -25.19 12.43
N THR A 158 -10.29 -24.71 12.58
CA THR A 158 -9.94 -23.28 12.53
C THR A 158 -10.46 -22.55 11.27
N PRO A 159 -10.44 -23.12 10.04
CA PRO A 159 -10.99 -22.45 8.85
C PRO A 159 -12.45 -21.97 9.03
N PHE A 160 -13.28 -22.67 9.80
CA PHE A 160 -14.67 -22.25 10.05
C PHE A 160 -14.76 -21.05 11.00
N ILE A 161 -13.98 -21.06 12.08
CA ILE A 161 -13.94 -19.97 13.06
C ILE A 161 -13.40 -18.69 12.44
N VAL A 162 -12.35 -18.82 11.62
CA VAL A 162 -11.68 -17.71 10.92
C VAL A 162 -12.62 -16.98 9.96
N LEU A 163 -13.55 -17.70 9.31
CA LEU A 163 -14.56 -17.07 8.45
C LEU A 163 -15.60 -16.27 9.24
N GLY A 164 -15.94 -16.70 10.47
CA GLY A 164 -16.85 -15.97 11.36
C GLY A 164 -16.21 -14.75 12.02
N PHE A 165 -14.92 -14.82 12.36
CA PHE A 165 -14.20 -13.80 13.12
C PHE A 165 -12.92 -13.32 12.40
N PRO A 166 -13.05 -12.57 11.30
CA PRO A 166 -11.90 -12.18 10.48
C PRO A 166 -10.90 -11.27 11.20
N GLY A 167 -11.32 -10.57 12.26
CA GLY A 167 -10.47 -9.67 13.03
C GLY A 167 -9.38 -10.36 13.85
N VAL A 168 -9.50 -11.66 14.09
CA VAL A 168 -8.57 -12.46 14.89
C VAL A 168 -7.34 -12.90 14.10
N VAL A 169 -7.43 -12.91 12.77
CA VAL A 169 -6.47 -13.62 11.93
C VAL A 169 -5.36 -12.69 11.43
N PRO A 170 -4.08 -13.06 11.63
CA PRO A 170 -2.95 -12.39 10.99
C PRO A 170 -3.11 -12.35 9.47
N LEU A 171 -2.60 -11.31 8.82
CA LEU A 171 -2.67 -11.13 7.36
C LEU A 171 -2.13 -12.36 6.63
N THR A 172 -0.96 -12.85 7.05
CA THR A 172 -0.29 -14.04 6.51
C THR A 172 -1.09 -15.34 6.64
N CYS A 173 -2.13 -15.38 7.48
CA CYS A 173 -2.97 -16.55 7.72
C CYS A 173 -4.40 -16.39 7.16
N ARG A 174 -4.67 -15.34 6.37
CA ARG A 174 -6.00 -15.13 5.78
C ARG A 174 -6.21 -16.03 4.56
N ILE A 175 -7.27 -16.82 4.60
CA ILE A 175 -7.65 -17.72 3.50
C ILE A 175 -8.13 -16.90 2.30
N PRO A 176 -7.88 -17.30 1.04
CA PRO A 176 -8.31 -16.56 -0.15
C PRO A 176 -9.81 -16.20 -0.16
N ARG A 177 -10.69 -17.17 0.17
CA ARG A 177 -12.14 -16.93 0.29
C ARG A 177 -12.48 -15.86 1.33
N GLN A 178 -11.71 -15.79 2.42
CA GLN A 178 -11.89 -14.77 3.46
C GLN A 178 -11.48 -13.39 2.93
N VAL A 179 -10.38 -13.29 2.18
CA VAL A 179 -9.93 -12.03 1.56
C VAL A 179 -10.98 -11.51 0.58
N GLU A 180 -11.48 -12.38 -0.30
CA GLU A 180 -12.53 -12.04 -1.27
C GLU A 180 -13.81 -11.54 -0.59
N LEU A 181 -14.26 -12.23 0.48
CA LEU A 181 -15.42 -11.80 1.26
C LEU A 181 -15.22 -10.43 1.91
N LEU A 182 -14.01 -10.15 2.42
CA LEU A 182 -13.68 -8.86 3.01
C LEU A 182 -13.66 -7.74 1.97
N ARG A 183 -13.11 -8.00 0.78
CA ARG A 183 -13.11 -7.05 -0.34
C ARG A 183 -14.53 -6.70 -0.78
N ARG A 184 -15.39 -7.71 -0.99
CA ARG A 184 -16.82 -7.49 -1.31
C ARG A 184 -17.53 -6.63 -0.27
N ARG A 185 -17.32 -6.93 1.01
CA ARG A 185 -17.90 -6.15 2.10
C ARG A 185 -17.39 -4.71 2.14
N ALA A 186 -16.11 -4.49 1.84
CA ALA A 186 -15.54 -3.15 1.75
C ALA A 186 -16.19 -2.36 0.61
N GLU A 187 -16.35 -2.98 -0.56
CA GLU A 187 -16.95 -2.31 -1.72
C GLU A 187 -18.44 -2.00 -1.54
N THR A 188 -19.23 -2.96 -1.03
CA THR A 188 -20.63 -2.70 -0.68
C THR A 188 -20.75 -1.52 0.29
N ARG A 189 -19.80 -1.39 1.22
CA ARG A 189 -19.80 -0.30 2.18
C ARG A 189 -19.43 1.05 1.55
N ARG A 190 -18.48 1.09 0.62
CA ARG A 190 -18.15 2.30 -0.15
C ARG A 190 -19.36 2.75 -0.95
N ALA A 191 -19.99 1.84 -1.69
CA ALA A 191 -21.22 2.12 -2.44
C ALA A 191 -22.33 2.65 -1.53
N THR A 192 -22.56 2.02 -0.37
CA THR A 192 -23.57 2.50 0.60
C THR A 192 -23.22 3.89 1.15
N SER A 193 -21.94 4.16 1.41
CA SER A 193 -21.48 5.45 1.91
C SER A 193 -21.57 6.55 0.85
N ALA A 194 -21.38 6.20 -0.43
CA ALA A 194 -21.53 7.12 -1.55
C ALA A 194 -23.00 7.47 -1.80
N ALA A 195 -23.90 6.48 -1.79
CA ALA A 195 -25.34 6.70 -1.89
C ALA A 195 -25.85 7.65 -0.80
N ARG A 196 -25.41 7.46 0.46
CA ARG A 196 -25.78 8.37 1.56
C ARG A 196 -25.34 9.83 1.35
N LEU A 197 -24.17 10.04 0.76
CA LEU A 197 -23.73 11.41 0.45
C LEU A 197 -24.66 12.04 -0.60
N HIS A 198 -25.00 11.29 -1.64
CA HIS A 198 -25.84 11.75 -2.74
C HIS A 198 -27.29 12.03 -2.31
N ASP A 199 -27.93 11.09 -1.58
CA ASP A 199 -29.32 11.23 -1.13
C ASP A 199 -29.50 12.46 -0.21
N GLU A 200 -28.48 12.78 0.60
CA GLU A 200 -28.50 13.96 1.48
C GLU A 200 -28.16 15.26 0.73
N GLU A 201 -27.39 15.21 -0.36
CA GLU A 201 -27.18 16.37 -1.25
C GLU A 201 -28.49 16.74 -1.95
N GLU A 202 -29.22 15.77 -2.50
CA GLU A 202 -30.53 16.02 -3.15
C GLU A 202 -31.56 16.61 -2.17
N GLY A 203 -31.61 16.11 -0.93
CA GLY A 203 -32.50 16.66 0.10
C GLY A 203 -32.16 18.09 0.55
N GLU A 204 -30.89 18.50 0.49
CA GLU A 204 -30.44 19.87 0.80
C GLU A 204 -30.66 20.82 -0.40
N GLU A 205 -30.55 20.33 -1.64
CA GLU A 205 -30.80 21.09 -2.87
C GLU A 205 -32.29 21.46 -3.06
N GLU A 206 -33.22 20.62 -2.60
CA GLU A 206 -34.65 20.91 -2.63
C GLU A 206 -35.09 21.98 -1.61
N GLU A 207 -34.31 22.20 -0.53
CA GLU A 207 -34.67 23.16 0.54
C GLU A 207 -34.03 24.56 0.36
N ASP A 208 -32.95 24.73 -0.41
CA ASP A 208 -32.23 26.02 -0.55
C ASP A 208 -31.61 26.25 -1.97
N GLU A 209 -32.41 26.61 -2.99
CA GLU A 209 -31.97 26.86 -4.39
C GLU A 209 -30.85 27.93 -4.56
N GLU A 210 -30.60 28.79 -3.58
CA GLU A 210 -29.61 29.88 -3.67
C GLU A 210 -28.21 29.50 -3.15
N LYS A 211 -28.06 28.37 -2.45
CA LYS A 211 -26.81 27.96 -1.75
C LYS A 211 -25.95 26.96 -2.53
N VAL A 212 -26.53 26.32 -3.54
CA VAL A 212 -25.99 25.17 -4.29
C VAL A 212 -24.74 25.51 -5.12
N ARG A 213 -24.53 26.77 -5.52
CA ARG A 213 -23.40 27.11 -6.41
C ARG A 213 -22.04 27.27 -5.73
N SER A 214 -21.95 27.15 -4.40
CA SER A 214 -20.67 27.22 -3.67
C SER A 214 -20.64 26.45 -2.34
N ALA A 215 -21.47 25.42 -2.18
CA ALA A 215 -21.47 24.64 -0.93
C ALA A 215 -20.28 23.68 -0.92
N ALA A 216 -19.18 24.07 -0.27
CA ALA A 216 -18.18 23.10 0.15
C ALA A 216 -18.87 22.06 1.04
N LEU A 217 -18.72 20.77 0.70
CA LEU A 217 -19.21 19.67 1.52
C LEU A 217 -18.85 19.89 2.98
N ASP A 218 -19.80 19.67 3.89
CA ASP A 218 -19.54 19.77 5.33
C ASP A 218 -18.35 18.87 5.69
N PRO A 219 -17.28 19.41 6.31
CA PRO A 219 -16.11 18.64 6.68
C PRO A 219 -16.43 17.40 7.54
N ALA A 220 -17.47 17.44 8.36
CA ALA A 220 -17.87 16.29 9.16
C ALA A 220 -18.50 15.18 8.30
N ARG A 221 -19.38 15.53 7.35
CA ARG A 221 -19.95 14.61 6.35
C ARG A 221 -18.85 13.97 5.49
N ALA A 222 -17.95 14.78 4.93
CA ALA A 222 -16.82 14.28 4.15
C ALA A 222 -15.91 13.33 4.97
N ALA A 223 -15.56 13.71 6.21
CA ALA A 223 -14.75 12.86 7.08
C ALA A 223 -15.44 11.55 7.45
N SER A 224 -16.76 11.59 7.70
CA SER A 224 -17.58 10.42 8.02
C SER A 224 -17.63 9.45 6.83
N HIS A 225 -17.91 9.97 5.63
CA HIS A 225 -17.88 9.19 4.40
C HIS A 225 -16.52 8.54 4.16
N ILE A 226 -15.43 9.30 4.21
CA ILE A 226 -14.08 8.77 3.99
C ILE A 226 -13.77 7.67 5.03
N ALA A 227 -14.13 7.89 6.30
CA ALA A 227 -13.91 6.91 7.35
C ALA A 227 -14.70 5.60 7.16
N ARG A 228 -15.93 5.68 6.61
CA ARG A 228 -16.73 4.49 6.26
C ARG A 228 -16.15 3.78 5.04
N SER A 229 -15.86 4.51 3.97
CA SER A 229 -15.31 4.01 2.70
C SER A 229 -13.96 3.31 2.88
N LEU A 230 -13.11 3.81 3.79
CA LEU A 230 -11.81 3.22 4.11
C LEU A 230 -11.86 2.13 5.20
N GLY A 231 -13.04 1.74 5.68
CA GLY A 231 -13.14 0.68 6.68
C GLY A 231 -12.62 1.05 8.07
N LEU A 232 -12.46 2.35 8.38
CA LEU A 232 -11.80 2.82 9.61
C LEU A 232 -12.72 2.81 10.84
N VAL A 233 -14.02 2.68 10.60
CA VAL A 233 -15.07 2.63 11.62
C VAL A 233 -15.78 1.28 11.63
N SER A 234 -16.28 0.87 12.81
CA SER A 234 -16.95 -0.42 12.98
C SER A 234 -18.23 -0.49 12.14
N PRO A 235 -18.53 -1.63 11.48
CA PRO A 235 -19.81 -1.84 10.81
C PRO A 235 -21.02 -1.75 11.75
N LEU A 236 -20.80 -1.91 13.07
CA LEU A 236 -21.87 -1.73 14.05
C LEU A 236 -22.38 -0.29 14.09
N TRP A 237 -21.54 0.69 13.76
CA TRP A 237 -21.94 2.10 13.76
C TRP A 237 -22.91 2.41 12.62
N ASP A 238 -22.81 1.66 11.52
CA ASP A 238 -23.74 1.77 10.39
C ASP A 238 -25.13 1.21 10.76
N ARG A 239 -25.20 0.29 11.73
CA ARG A 239 -26.46 -0.27 12.26
C ARG A 239 -27.12 0.60 13.32
N LEU A 240 -26.32 1.40 14.04
CA LEU A 240 -26.79 2.27 15.13
C LEU A 240 -27.27 3.64 14.63
N ALA A 241 -27.26 3.89 13.31
CA ALA A 241 -27.66 5.15 12.69
C ALA A 241 -27.03 6.39 13.37
N LEU A 242 -25.73 6.31 13.69
CA LEU A 242 -25.04 7.43 14.35
C LEU A 242 -24.93 8.64 13.41
N PRO A 243 -25.15 9.87 13.91
CA PRO A 243 -24.94 11.10 13.14
C PRO A 243 -23.51 11.23 12.62
N ASP A 244 -23.34 11.87 11.48
CA ASP A 244 -22.04 12.00 10.81
C ASP A 244 -20.99 12.74 11.63
N ALA A 245 -21.39 13.79 12.37
CA ALA A 245 -20.51 14.47 13.31
C ALA A 245 -19.94 13.52 14.39
N ALA A 246 -20.76 12.59 14.90
CA ALA A 246 -20.32 11.63 15.91
C ALA A 246 -19.35 10.60 15.31
N VAL A 247 -19.64 10.09 14.11
CA VAL A 247 -18.75 9.17 13.38
C VAL A 247 -17.42 9.85 13.06
N ALA A 248 -17.44 11.07 12.52
CA ALA A 248 -16.26 11.85 12.21
C ALA A 248 -15.39 12.08 13.46
N PHE A 249 -15.99 12.46 14.59
CA PHE A 249 -15.29 12.66 15.85
C PHE A 249 -14.61 11.37 16.33
N LEU A 250 -15.35 10.26 16.38
CA LEU A 250 -14.83 8.97 16.83
C LEU A 250 -13.77 8.37 15.88
N ALA A 251 -13.89 8.65 14.58
CA ALA A 251 -12.95 8.21 13.55
C ALA A 251 -11.69 9.07 13.47
N ARG A 252 -11.73 10.33 13.93
CA ARG A 252 -10.71 11.37 13.69
C ARG A 252 -9.28 10.87 13.83
N ARG A 253 -8.92 10.22 14.94
CA ARG A 253 -7.56 9.72 15.18
C ARG A 253 -7.15 8.63 14.19
N ARG A 254 -8.07 7.73 13.85
CA ARG A 254 -7.81 6.63 12.89
C ARG A 254 -7.71 7.19 11.47
N LEU A 255 -8.59 8.13 11.11
CA LEU A 255 -8.59 8.81 9.82
C LEU A 255 -7.29 9.58 9.62
N HIS A 256 -6.92 10.46 10.54
CA HIS A 256 -5.63 11.19 10.45
C HIS A 256 -4.43 10.26 10.36
N GLY A 257 -4.38 9.20 11.18
CA GLY A 257 -3.27 8.24 11.13
C GLY A 257 -3.22 7.47 9.81
N HIS A 258 -4.37 7.18 9.21
CA HIS A 258 -4.43 6.50 7.92
C HIS A 258 -4.05 7.44 6.76
N LEU A 259 -4.55 8.67 6.73
CA LEU A 259 -4.17 9.67 5.74
C LEU A 259 -2.69 10.03 5.81
N ALA A 260 -2.12 10.17 7.02
CA ALA A 260 -0.69 10.37 7.21
C ALA A 260 0.14 9.21 6.64
N PHE A 261 -0.33 7.97 6.83
CA PHE A 261 0.28 6.81 6.19
C PHE A 261 0.19 6.87 4.67
N LEU A 262 -0.97 7.23 4.09
CA LEU A 262 -1.11 7.31 2.64
C LEU A 262 -0.18 8.36 2.04
N ALA A 263 -0.01 9.50 2.69
CA ALA A 263 0.96 10.52 2.27
C ALA A 263 2.40 9.99 2.29
N GLU A 264 2.80 9.26 3.35
CA GLU A 264 4.13 8.64 3.43
C GLU A 264 4.30 7.53 2.37
N ASP A 265 3.28 6.69 2.15
CA ASP A 265 3.29 5.62 1.15
C ASP A 265 3.34 6.17 -0.28
N ASP A 266 2.54 7.19 -0.62
CA ASP A 266 2.53 7.88 -1.92
C ASP A 266 3.92 8.47 -2.23
N ALA A 267 4.54 9.15 -1.26
CA ALA A 267 5.87 9.75 -1.43
C ALA A 267 6.95 8.67 -1.66
N LEU A 268 6.97 7.62 -0.86
CA LEU A 268 7.93 6.52 -1.01
C LEU A 268 7.70 5.72 -2.29
N LEU A 269 6.44 5.55 -2.70
CA LEU A 269 6.10 4.89 -3.96
C LEU A 269 6.57 5.72 -5.16
N ALA A 270 6.33 7.03 -5.15
CA ALA A 270 6.81 7.94 -6.18
C ALA A 270 8.34 7.90 -6.32
N GLN A 271 9.06 7.91 -5.18
CA GLN A 271 10.52 7.79 -5.14
C GLN A 271 11.02 6.44 -5.71
N ALA A 272 10.27 5.36 -5.51
CA ALA A 272 10.67 4.02 -5.95
C ALA A 272 10.37 3.73 -7.44
N GLY A 273 9.67 4.63 -8.15
CA GLY A 273 9.29 4.47 -9.56
C GLY A 273 7.79 4.39 -9.82
N GLY A 274 6.95 4.74 -8.84
CA GLY A 274 5.49 4.83 -8.97
C GLY A 274 4.79 3.48 -9.09
N ALA A 275 3.56 3.48 -9.61
CA ALA A 275 2.76 2.25 -9.74
C ALA A 275 3.39 1.21 -10.68
N ALA A 276 4.26 1.60 -11.61
CA ALA A 276 4.87 0.69 -12.59
C ALA A 276 5.80 -0.37 -11.97
N VAL A 277 6.43 -0.05 -10.84
CA VAL A 277 7.37 -0.97 -10.16
C VAL A 277 6.69 -1.95 -9.21
N LEU A 278 5.37 -1.85 -9.01
CA LEU A 278 4.63 -2.71 -8.09
C LEU A 278 4.34 -4.08 -8.70
N GLU A 279 4.48 -5.12 -7.87
CA GLU A 279 3.96 -6.45 -8.17
C GLU A 279 2.43 -6.43 -8.23
N GLY A 280 1.81 -7.32 -9.02
CA GLY A 280 0.36 -7.27 -9.26
C GLY A 280 -0.51 -7.34 -7.99
N GLU A 281 -0.14 -8.17 -7.01
CA GLU A 281 -0.85 -8.20 -5.72
C GLU A 281 -0.60 -6.94 -4.87
N GLU A 282 0.57 -6.31 -4.98
CA GLU A 282 0.85 -5.04 -4.28
C GLU A 282 0.10 -3.86 -4.91
N VAL A 283 -0.18 -3.89 -6.21
CA VAL A 283 -1.10 -2.94 -6.87
C VAL A 283 -2.48 -3.04 -6.24
N ARG A 284 -3.04 -4.25 -6.14
CA ARG A 284 -4.36 -4.47 -5.54
C ARG A 284 -4.42 -3.99 -4.09
N LEU A 285 -3.43 -4.34 -3.28
CA LEU A 285 -3.36 -3.89 -1.88
C LEU A 285 -3.20 -2.37 -1.76
N ALA A 286 -2.40 -1.74 -2.63
CA ALA A 286 -2.23 -0.29 -2.65
C ALA A 286 -3.53 0.44 -3.04
N CYS A 287 -4.29 -0.11 -3.98
CA CYS A 287 -5.61 0.35 -4.37
C CYS A 287 -6.60 0.23 -3.20
N GLU A 288 -6.63 -0.93 -2.54
CA GLU A 288 -7.49 -1.17 -1.38
C GLU A 288 -7.19 -0.20 -0.22
N ASP A 289 -5.90 0.05 0.10
CA ASP A 289 -5.48 1.02 1.11
C ASP A 289 -6.00 2.44 0.78
N ARG A 290 -6.16 2.79 -0.51
CA ARG A 290 -6.65 4.10 -0.98
C ARG A 290 -8.17 4.17 -1.17
N GLY A 291 -8.88 3.05 -0.97
CA GLY A 291 -10.33 3.00 -1.19
C GLY A 291 -10.73 2.77 -2.65
N LEU A 292 -9.81 2.38 -3.53
CA LEU A 292 -10.09 2.07 -4.93
C LEU A 292 -10.66 0.64 -5.07
N ASP A 293 -11.54 0.42 -6.05
CA ASP A 293 -12.14 -0.89 -6.32
C ASP A 293 -11.19 -1.78 -7.13
N VAL A 294 -11.09 -3.05 -6.70
CA VAL A 294 -10.24 -4.10 -7.28
C VAL A 294 -11.04 -5.38 -7.56
N LEU A 295 -12.33 -5.44 -7.22
CA LEU A 295 -13.14 -6.64 -7.36
C LEU A 295 -13.44 -6.94 -8.83
N GLY A 296 -13.01 -8.12 -9.29
CA GLY A 296 -13.23 -8.54 -10.67
C GLY A 296 -12.46 -7.73 -11.72
N ARG A 297 -11.57 -6.83 -11.29
CA ARG A 297 -10.77 -5.99 -12.20
C ARG A 297 -9.43 -6.63 -12.54
N ASP A 298 -8.97 -6.34 -13.75
CA ASP A 298 -7.62 -6.70 -14.17
C ASP A 298 -6.58 -5.91 -13.38
N VAL A 299 -5.39 -6.48 -13.24
CA VAL A 299 -4.29 -5.85 -12.51
C VAL A 299 -3.82 -4.56 -13.19
N GLU A 300 -3.86 -4.50 -14.53
CA GLU A 300 -3.42 -3.31 -15.25
C GLU A 300 -4.43 -2.16 -15.17
N ASP A 301 -5.74 -2.46 -15.14
CA ASP A 301 -6.77 -1.46 -14.87
C ASP A 301 -6.61 -0.85 -13.46
N ALA A 302 -6.42 -1.71 -12.45
CA ALA A 302 -6.15 -1.24 -11.08
C ALA A 302 -4.84 -0.44 -10.99
N ARG A 303 -3.84 -0.80 -11.79
CA ARG A 303 -2.57 -0.06 -11.86
C ARG A 303 -2.77 1.33 -12.45
N GLU A 304 -3.63 1.48 -13.45
CA GLU A 304 -3.94 2.77 -14.06
C GLU A 304 -4.67 3.70 -13.09
N ASP A 305 -5.69 3.21 -12.40
CA ASP A 305 -6.36 3.96 -11.34
C ASP A 305 -5.38 4.44 -10.26
N LEU A 306 -4.43 3.59 -9.87
CA LEU A 306 -3.38 3.96 -8.92
C LEU A 306 -2.44 5.04 -9.48
N ARG A 307 -2.11 5.01 -10.78
CA ARG A 307 -1.33 6.09 -11.41
C ARG A 307 -2.10 7.40 -11.38
N GLN A 308 -3.38 7.36 -11.71
CA GLN A 308 -4.24 8.54 -11.69
C GLN A 308 -4.35 9.12 -10.27
N TRP A 309 -4.55 8.27 -9.26
CA TRP A 309 -4.54 8.67 -7.86
C TRP A 309 -3.25 9.43 -7.50
N LEU A 310 -2.09 8.84 -7.79
CA LEU A 310 -0.78 9.44 -7.48
C LEU A 310 -0.57 10.77 -8.21
N ALA A 311 -1.07 10.91 -9.44
CA ALA A 311 -1.00 12.16 -10.19
C ALA A 311 -1.83 13.26 -9.52
N VAL A 312 -3.07 12.94 -9.12
CA VAL A 312 -3.98 13.88 -8.45
C VAL A 312 -3.44 14.29 -7.07
N THR A 313 -2.99 13.33 -6.25
CA THR A 313 -2.49 13.66 -4.90
C THR A 313 -1.20 14.47 -4.94
N ARG A 314 -0.33 14.22 -5.92
CA ARG A 314 0.87 15.03 -6.14
C ARG A 314 0.52 16.47 -6.54
N ALA A 315 -0.37 16.65 -7.51
CA ALA A 315 -0.79 17.97 -7.96
C ALA A 315 -1.45 18.79 -6.83
N ALA A 316 -2.26 18.13 -5.98
CA ALA A 316 -2.86 18.75 -4.81
C ALA A 316 -1.81 19.14 -3.74
N GLY A 317 -0.79 18.30 -3.53
CA GLY A 317 0.34 18.58 -2.64
C GLY A 317 1.13 19.81 -3.08
N ASP A 318 1.51 19.86 -4.36
CA ASP A 318 2.26 20.98 -4.95
C ASP A 318 1.46 22.29 -4.87
N SER A 319 0.14 22.23 -5.08
CA SER A 319 -0.77 23.39 -4.97
C SER A 319 -0.90 23.92 -3.54
N SER A 320 -0.88 23.02 -2.55
CA SER A 320 -0.92 23.38 -1.13
C SER A 320 0.41 24.01 -0.66
N GLU A 321 1.53 23.51 -1.16
CA GLU A 321 2.88 24.00 -0.84
C GLU A 321 3.24 25.30 -1.57
N ALA A 322 2.68 25.52 -2.78
CA ALA A 322 2.79 26.76 -3.54
C ALA A 322 2.00 27.93 -2.92
N ARG A 323 1.17 27.69 -1.89
CA ARG A 323 0.53 28.76 -1.11
C ARG A 323 1.51 29.24 -0.03
N PRO A 324 2.15 30.41 -0.16
CA PRO A 324 3.12 30.89 0.83
C PRO A 324 2.47 30.97 2.21
N ARG A 325 3.15 30.46 3.25
CA ARG A 325 2.73 30.41 4.67
C ARG A 325 2.66 31.79 5.36
N ASN A 326 2.44 32.84 4.59
CA ASN A 326 2.46 34.22 5.00
C ASN A 326 1.38 34.95 4.21
N ILE A 327 0.14 34.77 4.64
CA ILE A 327 -0.96 35.75 4.60
C ILE A 327 -2.00 35.24 5.62
N SER A 328 -2.04 35.89 6.77
CA SER A 328 -3.30 36.09 7.48
C SER A 328 -4.24 36.85 6.55
N THR A 329 -5.51 36.45 6.58
CA THR A 329 -6.67 37.27 6.18
C THR A 329 -7.15 37.16 4.72
N SER A 330 -8.37 36.63 4.61
CA SER A 330 -9.45 36.94 3.65
C SER A 330 -9.60 36.18 2.31
N MET A 331 -10.90 36.14 1.93
CA MET A 331 -11.55 35.84 0.64
C MET A 331 -11.83 34.36 0.38
N VAL A 332 -13.07 33.87 0.22
CA VAL A 332 -14.38 34.44 -0.17
C VAL A 332 -14.37 35.19 -1.51
N LYS A 333 -14.78 34.44 -2.55
CA LYS A 333 -15.51 34.82 -3.79
C LYS A 333 -14.80 35.72 -4.83
N PRO A 334 -15.28 35.77 -6.09
CA PRO A 334 -16.55 35.27 -6.66
C PRO A 334 -16.54 33.83 -7.20
#